data_AF-A0A317Z8T0-F1
#
_entry.id   AF-A0A317Z8T0-F1
#
_cell.length_a   1.000
_cell.length_b   1.000
_cell.length_c   1.000
_cell.angle_alpha   90.00
_cell.angle_beta   90.00
_cell.angle_gamma   90.00
#
_symmetry.space_group_name_H-M   'P 1'
#
loop_
_entity.id
_entity.type
_entity.pdbx_description
1 polymer ?
#
loop_
_entity_poly.entity_id
_entity_poly.type
_entity_poly.pdbx_seq_one_letter_code
_entity_poly.pdbx_strand_id
1 'polypeptide(L)'
;MLVIDYDELDSSIDFIQTIYDRIGKLSYCIYSTYNHTPEKTRYRLVVPLSRPLDSKCYKNAIALFGEHIGLKYDESSKVASQVQALPVVKDKDSEFIFKVNDALILDTDELLKNVDIQKDKGGTASTFKKRAPSHWQSIAMGVGAGERNIVLTQLIGYLLRRYVDPSLVYGLAYGWAKQCTPPIADKEITKTFKSIYTKHTRKE
;
A
#
# COMPACT_ATOMS: atom_id res chain seq x y z
N MET A 1 -12.28 7.86 -10.10
CA MET A 1 -12.29 9.10 -9.30
C MET A 1 -11.88 8.80 -7.88
N LEU A 2 -11.31 9.77 -7.18
CA LEU A 2 -11.12 9.75 -5.74
C LEU A 2 -12.23 10.55 -5.09
N VAL A 3 -12.77 10.06 -3.98
CA VAL A 3 -13.78 10.76 -3.19
C VAL A 3 -13.28 10.85 -1.76
N ILE A 4 -13.16 12.08 -1.25
CA ILE A 4 -12.60 12.37 0.08
C ILE A 4 -13.62 13.19 0.87
N ASP A 5 -14.01 12.67 2.03
CA ASP A 5 -14.90 13.35 2.96
C ASP A 5 -14.09 14.15 3.99
N TYR A 6 -14.46 15.41 4.16
CA TYR A 6 -13.91 16.34 5.14
C TYR A 6 -15.02 16.77 6.09
N ASP A 7 -15.05 16.23 7.30
CA ASP A 7 -16.13 16.49 8.25
C ASP A 7 -15.69 17.00 9.64
N GLU A 8 -14.38 17.08 9.84
CA GLU A 8 -13.69 17.62 11.02
C GLU A 8 -12.70 18.73 10.61
N LEU A 9 -13.20 19.77 9.94
CA LEU A 9 -12.40 20.93 9.55
C LEU A 9 -12.38 21.97 10.68
N ASP A 10 -11.21 22.59 10.88
CA ASP A 10 -11.08 23.75 11.76
C ASP A 10 -11.79 24.96 11.12
N SER A 11 -12.55 25.71 11.91
CA SER A 11 -13.34 26.85 11.43
C SER A 11 -12.49 28.01 10.89
N SER A 12 -11.20 28.05 11.22
CA SER A 12 -10.24 29.02 10.67
C SER A 12 -9.75 28.67 9.25
N ILE A 13 -10.00 27.45 8.77
CA ILE A 13 -9.51 26.98 7.48
C ILE A 13 -10.50 27.37 6.37
N ASP A 14 -10.04 28.17 5.41
CA ASP A 14 -10.73 28.31 4.14
C ASP A 14 -10.47 27.07 3.28
N PHE A 15 -11.39 26.09 3.39
CA PHE A 15 -11.28 24.82 2.69
C PHE A 15 -11.22 24.99 1.17
N ILE A 16 -12.09 25.83 0.60
CA ILE A 16 -12.18 26.00 -0.86
C ILE A 16 -10.89 26.60 -1.40
N GLN A 17 -10.39 27.65 -0.76
CA GLN A 17 -9.13 28.28 -1.15
C GLN A 17 -7.95 27.32 -0.96
N THR A 18 -7.92 26.55 0.14
CA THR A 18 -6.87 25.55 0.37
C THR A 18 -6.82 24.49 -0.73
N ILE A 19 -7.99 23.99 -1.17
CA ILE A 19 -8.05 23.03 -2.29
C ILE A 19 -7.55 23.68 -3.59
N TYR A 20 -7.96 24.92 -3.87
CA TYR A 20 -7.49 25.65 -5.04
C TYR A 20 -5.96 25.83 -5.03
N ASP A 21 -5.37 26.20 -3.89
CA ASP A 21 -3.93 26.41 -3.77
C ASP A 21 -3.12 25.11 -3.92
N ARG A 22 -3.66 23.98 -3.44
CA ARG A 22 -2.98 22.68 -3.44
C ARG A 22 -3.12 21.90 -4.74
N ILE A 23 -4.30 21.94 -5.35
CA ILE A 23 -4.64 21.12 -6.51
C ILE A 23 -5.41 21.88 -7.61
N GLY A 24 -5.37 23.22 -7.64
CA GLY A 24 -6.07 24.06 -8.63
C GLY A 24 -5.72 23.81 -10.10
N LYS A 25 -4.62 23.08 -10.37
CA LYS A 25 -4.25 22.62 -11.72
C LYS A 25 -5.02 21.37 -12.18
N LEU A 26 -5.69 20.69 -11.26
CA LEU A 26 -6.43 19.46 -11.50
C LEU A 26 -7.92 19.74 -11.52
N SER A 27 -8.66 18.98 -12.33
CA SER A 27 -10.12 19.00 -12.29
C SER A 27 -10.62 18.46 -10.96
N TYR A 28 -11.63 19.09 -10.37
CA TYR A 28 -12.30 18.58 -9.17
C TYR A 28 -13.70 19.18 -9.00
N CYS A 29 -14.50 18.54 -8.15
CA CYS A 29 -15.75 19.08 -7.64
C CYS A 29 -15.74 19.04 -6.11
N ILE A 30 -16.21 20.13 -5.49
CA ILE A 30 -16.46 20.22 -4.05
C ILE A 30 -17.94 20.45 -3.84
N TYR A 31 -18.53 19.75 -2.87
CA TYR A 31 -19.88 20.07 -2.43
C TYR A 31 -20.09 19.89 -0.93
N SER A 32 -21.01 20.68 -0.36
CA SER A 32 -21.45 20.50 1.02
C SER A 32 -22.20 19.18 1.19
N THR A 33 -21.97 18.51 2.32
CA THR A 33 -22.71 17.28 2.65
C THR A 33 -24.07 17.60 3.28
N TYR A 34 -24.97 16.62 3.35
CA TYR A 34 -26.28 16.75 4.00
C TYR A 34 -26.23 17.35 5.43
N ASN A 35 -25.15 17.08 6.18
CA ASN A 35 -24.98 17.53 7.56
C ASN A 35 -24.11 18.79 7.69
N HIS A 36 -23.85 19.50 6.59
CA HIS A 36 -23.07 20.74 6.60
C HIS A 36 -23.82 21.86 7.34
N THR A 37 -23.10 22.58 8.20
CA THR A 37 -23.54 23.88 8.74
C THR A 37 -22.37 24.87 8.78
N PRO A 38 -22.62 26.19 8.89
CA PRO A 38 -21.55 27.18 9.01
C PRO A 38 -20.62 26.93 10.21
N GLU A 39 -21.15 26.40 11.32
CA GLU A 39 -20.39 26.11 12.55
C GLU A 39 -19.64 24.77 12.48
N LYS A 40 -20.16 23.83 11.69
CA LYS A 40 -19.59 22.50 11.50
C LYS A 40 -19.52 22.19 10.01
N THR A 41 -18.50 22.76 9.38
CA THR A 41 -18.34 22.65 7.93
C THR A 41 -18.00 21.22 7.53
N ARG A 42 -18.76 20.71 6.56
CA ARG A 42 -18.59 19.37 6.01
C ARG A 42 -18.63 19.42 4.49
N TYR A 43 -17.56 18.94 3.85
CA TYR A 43 -17.40 18.95 2.42
C TYR A 43 -17.00 17.59 1.89
N ARG A 44 -17.34 17.34 0.64
CA ARG A 44 -16.83 16.22 -0.14
C ARG A 44 -16.06 16.75 -1.33
N LEU A 45 -14.84 16.26 -1.50
CA LEU A 45 -13.98 16.51 -2.65
C LEU A 45 -14.03 15.30 -3.58
N VAL A 46 -14.33 15.54 -4.86
CA VAL A 46 -14.33 14.53 -5.92
C VAL A 46 -13.29 14.91 -6.96
N VAL A 47 -12.32 14.02 -7.19
CA VAL A 47 -11.25 14.20 -8.19
C VAL A 47 -11.39 13.11 -9.26
N PRO A 48 -11.77 13.44 -10.50
CA PRO A 48 -11.83 12.46 -11.58
C PRO A 48 -10.42 11.95 -11.93
N LEU A 49 -10.38 10.72 -12.42
CA LEU A 49 -9.16 10.03 -12.83
C LEU A 49 -9.27 9.65 -14.31
N SER A 50 -8.16 9.62 -15.05
CA SER A 50 -8.14 9.28 -16.48
C SER A 50 -8.67 7.86 -16.77
N ARG A 51 -8.51 6.94 -15.81
CA ARG A 51 -9.09 5.59 -15.84
C ARG A 51 -9.48 5.10 -14.44
N PRO A 52 -10.36 4.08 -14.34
CA PRO A 52 -10.68 3.44 -13.06
C PRO A 52 -9.43 2.93 -12.33
N LEU A 53 -9.49 2.99 -11.00
CA LEU A 53 -8.43 2.56 -10.10
C LEU A 53 -8.78 1.19 -9.51
N ASP A 54 -7.80 0.27 -9.44
CA ASP A 54 -7.98 -1.00 -8.76
C ASP A 54 -8.15 -0.80 -7.24
N SER A 55 -9.03 -1.58 -6.62
CA SER A 55 -9.35 -1.46 -5.20
C SER A 55 -8.14 -1.62 -4.29
N LYS A 56 -7.12 -2.40 -4.70
CA LYS A 56 -5.86 -2.58 -3.96
C LYS A 56 -5.03 -1.29 -3.87
N CYS A 57 -5.18 -0.39 -4.83
CA CYS A 57 -4.43 0.87 -4.89
C CYS A 57 -5.20 2.06 -4.32
N TYR A 58 -6.53 1.95 -4.24
CA TYR A 58 -7.42 3.04 -3.82
C TYR A 58 -7.06 3.64 -2.46
N LYS A 59 -6.87 2.80 -1.43
CA LYS A 59 -6.48 3.24 -0.09
C LYS A 59 -5.20 4.10 -0.08
N ASN A 60 -4.18 3.67 -0.84
CA ASN A 60 -2.90 4.37 -0.89
C ASN A 60 -2.99 5.64 -1.74
N ALA A 61 -3.79 5.63 -2.80
CA ALA A 61 -4.08 6.84 -3.57
C ALA A 61 -4.76 7.92 -2.71
N ILE A 62 -5.77 7.55 -1.92
CA ILE A 62 -6.44 8.47 -0.98
C ILE A 62 -5.44 8.98 0.07
N ALA A 63 -4.59 8.11 0.62
CA ALA A 63 -3.57 8.50 1.58
C ALA A 63 -2.57 9.53 1.02
N LEU A 64 -2.02 9.25 -0.16
CA LEU A 64 -1.06 10.12 -0.84
C LEU A 64 -1.69 11.47 -1.19
N PHE A 65 -2.93 11.45 -1.70
CA PHE A 65 -3.64 12.67 -2.06
C PHE A 65 -4.03 13.50 -0.82
N GLY A 66 -4.45 12.84 0.25
CA GLY A 66 -4.73 13.48 1.53
C GLY A 66 -3.48 14.10 2.16
N GLU A 67 -2.33 13.44 2.07
CA GLU A 67 -1.03 13.99 2.50
C GLU A 67 -0.66 15.24 1.68
N HIS A 68 -0.83 15.21 0.36
CA HIS A 68 -0.56 16.35 -0.51
C HIS A 68 -1.47 17.56 -0.21
N ILE A 69 -2.74 17.32 0.12
CA ILE A 69 -3.66 18.39 0.55
C ILE A 69 -3.27 18.92 1.94
N GLY A 70 -2.89 18.02 2.86
CA GLY A 70 -2.44 18.38 4.21
C GLY A 70 -3.57 18.71 5.19
N LEU A 71 -4.81 18.33 4.86
CA LEU A 71 -5.97 18.49 5.73
C LEU A 71 -6.44 17.13 6.26
N LYS A 72 -6.95 17.12 7.50
CA LYS A 72 -7.55 15.92 8.08
C LYS A 72 -8.84 15.58 7.34
N TYR A 73 -9.02 14.31 6.98
CA TYR A 73 -10.20 13.78 6.30
C TYR A 73 -10.70 12.53 7.01
N ASP A 74 -11.94 12.11 6.71
CA ASP A 74 -12.52 10.87 7.25
C ASP A 74 -11.81 9.66 6.66
N GLU A 75 -11.19 8.85 7.52
CA GLU A 75 -10.48 7.61 7.18
C GLU A 75 -11.36 6.59 6.43
N SER A 76 -12.68 6.65 6.57
CA SER A 76 -13.63 5.84 5.81
C SER A 76 -13.50 6.07 4.29
N SER A 77 -13.01 7.25 3.89
CA SER A 77 -12.71 7.60 2.49
C SER A 77 -11.69 6.68 1.83
N LYS A 78 -10.91 5.90 2.60
CA LYS A 78 -9.95 4.91 2.08
C LYS A 78 -10.60 3.63 1.56
N VAL A 79 -11.91 3.44 1.75
CA VAL A 79 -12.65 2.25 1.34
C VAL A 79 -13.23 2.46 -0.06
N ALA A 80 -12.76 1.69 -1.05
CA ALA A 80 -13.15 1.86 -2.46
C ALA A 80 -14.65 1.62 -2.74
N SER A 81 -15.30 0.77 -1.92
CA SER A 81 -16.71 0.39 -2.09
C SER A 81 -17.68 1.25 -1.28
N GLN A 82 -17.24 2.39 -0.73
CA GLN A 82 -18.08 3.24 0.08
C GLN A 82 -19.11 3.96 -0.80
N VAL A 83 -20.40 3.76 -0.51
CA VAL A 83 -21.48 4.51 -1.17
C VAL A 83 -21.48 5.93 -0.63
N GLN A 84 -21.46 6.90 -1.54
CA GLN A 84 -21.44 8.32 -1.20
C GLN A 84 -22.74 9.00 -1.64
N ALA A 85 -23.29 9.85 -0.76
CA ALA A 85 -24.50 10.60 -1.08
C ALA A 85 -24.24 11.61 -2.21
N LEU A 86 -25.27 11.84 -3.04
CA LEU A 86 -25.28 12.94 -4.00
C LEU A 86 -25.26 14.29 -3.25
N PRO A 87 -24.93 15.41 -3.94
CA PRO A 87 -25.02 16.75 -3.36
C PRO A 87 -26.47 17.08 -3.00
N VAL A 88 -26.82 16.91 -1.73
CA VAL A 88 -28.17 17.13 -1.19
C VAL A 88 -28.09 17.95 0.09
N VAL A 89 -29.16 18.69 0.36
CA VAL A 89 -29.35 19.50 1.58
C VAL A 89 -30.44 18.92 2.47
N LYS A 90 -30.40 19.26 3.77
CA LYS A 90 -31.36 18.79 4.76
C LYS A 90 -32.76 19.39 4.57
N ASP A 91 -32.79 20.69 4.31
CA ASP A 91 -33.99 21.47 4.07
C ASP A 91 -33.68 22.65 3.14
N LYS A 92 -34.69 23.49 2.86
CA LYS A 92 -34.56 24.60 1.91
C LYS A 92 -33.70 25.76 2.43
N ASP A 93 -33.53 25.86 3.74
CA ASP A 93 -32.81 26.97 4.39
C ASP A 93 -31.35 26.59 4.67
N SER A 94 -30.98 25.33 4.45
CA SER A 94 -29.63 24.81 4.59
C SER A 94 -28.69 25.39 3.53
N GLU A 95 -27.47 25.74 3.94
CA GLU A 95 -26.45 26.23 3.03
C GLU A 95 -25.98 25.13 2.05
N PHE A 96 -26.08 25.44 0.76
CA PHE A 96 -25.61 24.57 -0.30
C PHE A 96 -24.38 25.15 -0.99
N ILE A 97 -23.25 24.45 -0.89
CA ILE A 97 -22.00 24.83 -1.55
C ILE A 97 -21.74 23.80 -2.63
N PHE A 98 -21.55 24.26 -3.86
CA PHE A 98 -21.13 23.44 -4.99
C PHE A 98 -20.13 24.21 -5.83
N LYS A 99 -18.90 23.69 -5.94
CA LYS A 99 -17.80 24.30 -6.69
C LYS A 99 -17.21 23.27 -7.63
N VAL A 100 -16.86 23.72 -8.83
CA VAL A 100 -16.22 22.90 -9.85
C VAL A 100 -14.99 23.65 -10.33
N ASN A 101 -13.88 22.93 -10.49
CA ASN A 101 -12.71 23.38 -11.21
C ASN A 101 -12.57 22.52 -12.46
N ASP A 102 -12.72 23.13 -13.64
CA ASP A 102 -12.55 22.46 -14.92
C ASP A 102 -11.11 22.66 -15.39
N ALA A 103 -10.30 21.63 -15.21
CA ALA A 103 -8.85 21.65 -15.44
C ALA A 103 -8.37 20.23 -15.82
N LEU A 104 -7.08 19.94 -15.64
CA LEU A 104 -6.53 18.66 -16.09
C LEU A 104 -7.07 17.49 -15.25
N ILE A 105 -7.58 16.46 -15.94
CA ILE A 105 -7.93 15.19 -15.29
C ILE A 105 -6.64 14.55 -14.76
N LEU A 106 -6.68 14.08 -13.51
CA LEU A 106 -5.54 13.42 -12.89
C LEU A 106 -5.24 12.10 -13.59
N ASP A 107 -4.00 11.97 -14.08
CA ASP A 107 -3.52 10.75 -14.71
C ASP A 107 -3.37 9.62 -13.67
N THR A 108 -4.11 8.52 -13.87
CA THR A 108 -4.10 7.39 -12.94
C THR A 108 -2.74 6.68 -12.88
N ASP A 109 -1.99 6.62 -13.99
CA ASP A 109 -0.68 5.95 -14.03
C ASP A 109 0.38 6.78 -13.31
N GLU A 110 0.34 8.11 -13.44
CA GLU A 110 1.19 9.02 -12.68
C GLU A 110 0.93 8.91 -11.17
N LEU A 111 -0.35 8.86 -10.77
CA LEU A 111 -0.75 8.64 -9.39
C LEU A 111 -0.22 7.31 -8.84
N LEU A 112 -0.33 6.24 -9.62
CA LEU A 112 0.14 4.90 -9.21
C LEU A 112 1.66 4.82 -9.07
N LYS A 113 2.43 5.46 -9.97
CA LYS A 113 3.89 5.57 -9.84
C LYS A 113 4.27 6.22 -8.50
N ASN A 114 3.59 7.30 -8.13
CA ASN A 114 3.84 8.00 -6.86
C ASN A 114 3.43 7.15 -5.64
N VAL A 115 2.33 6.39 -5.74
CA VAL A 115 1.93 5.42 -4.70
C VAL A 115 2.99 4.34 -4.51
N ASP A 116 3.57 3.81 -5.59
CA ASP A 116 4.60 2.77 -5.48
C ASP A 116 5.92 3.33 -4.93
N ILE A 117 6.30 4.56 -5.31
CA ILE A 117 7.43 5.28 -4.70
C ILE A 117 7.20 5.49 -3.20
N GLN A 118 5.98 5.87 -2.78
CA GLN A 118 5.67 6.05 -1.37
C GLN A 118 5.61 4.73 -0.60
N LYS A 119 5.14 3.62 -1.19
CA LYS A 119 5.25 2.28 -0.57
C LYS A 119 6.70 1.90 -0.30
N ASP A 120 7.62 2.24 -1.20
CA ASP A 120 9.06 2.04 -1.01
C ASP A 120 9.65 2.93 0.10
N LYS A 121 9.04 4.08 0.39
CA LYS A 121 9.49 5.04 1.43
C LYS A 121 8.81 4.87 2.80
N GLY A 122 7.54 4.45 2.84
CA GLY A 122 6.67 4.43 4.02
C GLY A 122 6.28 3.03 4.51
N GLY A 123 6.71 1.98 3.82
CA GLY A 123 6.59 0.64 4.35
C GLY A 123 7.54 0.45 5.53
N THR A 124 7.00 0.13 6.70
CA THR A 124 7.49 -1.05 7.42
C THR A 124 7.26 -2.28 6.54
N ALA A 125 7.89 -2.31 5.38
CA ALA A 125 8.45 -3.56 4.92
C ALA A 125 9.28 -4.02 6.12
N SER A 126 9.14 -5.26 6.54
CA SER A 126 10.36 -5.96 6.88
C SER A 126 11.22 -5.78 5.63
N THR A 127 12.06 -4.75 5.61
CA THR A 127 13.14 -4.66 4.67
C THR A 127 13.84 -5.97 4.98
N PHE A 128 13.66 -6.97 4.12
CA PHE A 128 14.57 -8.09 4.12
C PHE A 128 15.88 -7.38 3.82
N LYS A 129 16.61 -6.96 4.86
CA LYS A 129 17.94 -6.37 4.75
C LYS A 129 18.63 -7.33 3.80
N LYS A 130 18.93 -6.86 2.59
CA LYS A 130 19.66 -7.67 1.62
C LYS A 130 20.90 -8.11 2.37
N ARG A 131 20.98 -9.40 2.68
CA ARG A 131 22.03 -9.90 3.55
C ARG A 131 23.34 -9.68 2.81
N ALA A 132 24.31 -9.08 3.48
CA ALA A 132 25.62 -8.87 2.91
C ALA A 132 26.24 -10.23 2.51
N PRO A 133 27.11 -10.27 1.48
CA PRO A 133 27.79 -11.50 1.09
C PRO A 133 28.46 -12.23 2.28
N SER A 134 28.97 -11.47 3.26
CA SER A 134 29.58 -12.00 4.49
C SER A 134 28.64 -12.87 5.33
N HIS A 135 27.34 -12.58 5.34
CA HIS A 135 26.37 -13.42 6.04
C HIS A 135 26.26 -14.81 5.38
N TRP A 136 26.22 -14.87 4.04
CA TRP A 136 26.14 -16.15 3.34
C TRP A 136 27.41 -16.98 3.51
N GLN A 137 28.57 -16.31 3.53
CA GLN A 137 29.86 -16.94 3.82
C GLN A 137 29.88 -17.56 5.22
N SER A 138 29.37 -16.87 6.24
CA SER A 138 29.42 -17.37 7.62
C SER A 138 28.55 -18.61 7.87
N ILE A 139 27.52 -18.82 7.05
CA ILE A 139 26.58 -19.96 7.19
C ILE A 139 26.79 -21.05 6.13
N ALA A 140 27.75 -20.90 5.22
CA ALA A 140 27.88 -21.75 4.03
C ALA A 140 28.12 -23.23 4.37
N MET A 141 28.80 -23.51 5.49
CA MET A 141 29.20 -24.85 5.91
C MET A 141 28.28 -25.44 7.00
N GLY A 142 27.03 -24.99 7.06
CA GLY A 142 26.06 -25.40 8.09
C GLY A 142 26.14 -24.54 9.34
N VAL A 143 25.16 -24.71 10.23
CA VAL A 143 25.05 -23.99 11.51
C VAL A 143 24.62 -24.94 12.64
N GLY A 144 24.69 -24.45 13.88
CA GLY A 144 24.26 -25.20 15.07
C GLY A 144 22.74 -25.35 15.21
N ALA A 145 22.33 -26.17 16.18
CA ALA A 145 20.94 -26.56 16.43
C ALA A 145 19.93 -25.40 16.49
N GLY A 146 20.33 -24.25 17.05
CA GLY A 146 19.46 -23.11 17.31
C GLY A 146 19.00 -22.34 16.06
N GLU A 147 19.80 -22.35 14.99
CA GLU A 147 19.55 -21.47 13.82
C GLU A 147 19.28 -22.25 12.52
N ARG A 148 19.56 -23.55 12.49
CA ARG A 148 19.54 -24.39 11.28
C ARG A 148 18.23 -24.35 10.50
N ASN A 149 17.07 -24.34 11.16
CA ASN A 149 15.76 -24.32 10.50
C ASN A 149 15.42 -22.95 9.90
N ILE A 150 15.82 -21.88 10.58
CA ILE A 150 15.66 -20.52 10.11
C ILE A 150 16.56 -20.30 8.90
N VAL A 151 17.82 -20.72 8.96
CA VAL A 151 18.78 -20.59 7.86
C VAL A 151 18.40 -21.46 6.65
N LEU A 152 17.91 -22.69 6.87
CA LEU A 152 17.37 -23.54 5.79
C LEU A 152 16.28 -22.82 4.99
N THR A 153 15.35 -22.18 5.70
CA THR A 153 14.27 -21.40 5.09
C THR A 153 14.83 -20.23 4.27
N GLN A 154 15.86 -19.55 4.78
CA GLN A 154 16.49 -18.42 4.12
C GLN A 154 17.24 -18.85 2.84
N LEU A 155 17.96 -19.97 2.88
CA LEU A 155 18.70 -20.50 1.73
C LEU A 155 17.77 -20.87 0.58
N ILE A 156 16.69 -21.60 0.87
CA ILE A 156 15.72 -21.99 -0.15
C ILE A 156 15.09 -20.76 -0.80
N GLY A 157 14.65 -19.78 0.01
CA GLY A 157 14.08 -18.54 -0.50
C GLY A 157 15.08 -17.70 -1.30
N TYR A 158 16.36 -17.67 -0.88
CA TYR A 158 17.41 -16.94 -1.57
C TYR A 158 17.71 -17.54 -2.95
N LEU A 159 17.85 -18.87 -3.04
CA LEU A 159 18.17 -19.56 -4.29
C LEU A 159 17.02 -19.48 -5.31
N LEU A 160 15.76 -19.66 -4.87
CA LEU A 160 14.60 -19.53 -5.76
C LEU A 160 14.51 -18.10 -6.35
N ARG A 161 14.73 -17.07 -5.53
CA ARG A 161 14.76 -15.66 -6.00
C ARG A 161 15.88 -15.37 -7.00
N ARG A 162 16.90 -16.23 -7.09
CA ARG A 162 18.00 -16.14 -8.06
C ARG A 162 17.75 -17.00 -9.31
N TYR A 163 16.52 -17.49 -9.49
CA TYR A 163 16.12 -18.31 -10.63
C TYR A 163 16.91 -19.62 -10.75
N VAL A 164 17.38 -20.16 -9.62
CA VAL A 164 17.98 -21.50 -9.58
C VAL A 164 16.86 -22.53 -9.73
N ASP A 165 17.07 -23.54 -10.59
CA ASP A 165 16.09 -24.60 -10.83
C ASP A 165 15.62 -25.26 -9.52
N PRO A 166 14.30 -25.48 -9.30
CA PRO A 166 13.78 -25.99 -8.03
C PRO A 166 14.38 -27.33 -7.60
N SER A 167 14.70 -28.23 -8.54
CA SER A 167 15.35 -29.52 -8.23
C SER A 167 16.75 -29.31 -7.70
N LEU A 168 17.49 -28.35 -8.28
CA LEU A 168 18.82 -27.97 -7.81
C LEU A 168 18.76 -27.26 -6.45
N VAL A 169 17.77 -26.39 -6.22
CA VAL A 169 17.54 -25.78 -4.91
C VAL A 169 17.30 -26.84 -3.83
N TYR A 170 16.48 -27.85 -4.12
CA TYR A 170 16.23 -28.95 -3.19
C TYR A 170 17.52 -29.70 -2.85
N GLY A 171 18.31 -30.08 -3.86
CA GLY A 171 19.59 -30.79 -3.67
C GLY A 171 20.60 -29.98 -2.84
N LEU A 172 20.76 -28.68 -3.14
CA LEU A 172 21.66 -27.79 -2.42
C LEU A 172 21.21 -27.59 -0.96
N ALA A 173 19.91 -27.36 -0.73
CA ALA A 173 19.35 -27.23 0.61
C ALA A 173 19.47 -28.53 1.41
N TYR A 174 19.28 -29.68 0.77
CA TYR A 174 19.46 -30.99 1.39
C TYR A 174 20.90 -31.21 1.83
N GLY A 175 21.87 -30.99 0.94
CA GLY A 175 23.30 -31.14 1.24
C GLY A 175 23.77 -30.19 2.35
N TRP A 176 23.30 -28.94 2.33
CA TRP A 176 23.58 -27.97 3.40
C TRP A 176 22.98 -28.39 4.75
N ALA A 177 21.74 -28.87 4.75
CA ALA A 177 21.03 -29.29 5.95
C ALA A 177 21.66 -30.52 6.64
N LYS A 178 22.36 -31.36 5.87
CA LYS A 178 23.14 -32.49 6.38
C LYS A 178 24.48 -32.10 6.98
N GLN A 179 25.02 -30.93 6.62
CA GLN A 179 26.24 -30.37 7.21
C GLN A 179 25.98 -29.66 8.55
N CYS A 180 24.72 -29.39 8.91
CA CYS A 180 24.37 -28.79 10.20
C CYS A 180 24.63 -29.75 11.36
N THR A 181 24.84 -29.18 12.56
CA THR A 181 25.08 -29.96 13.79
C THR A 181 24.01 -29.65 14.85
N PRO A 182 23.08 -30.58 15.15
CA PRO A 182 22.89 -31.87 14.50
C PRO A 182 22.31 -31.73 13.08
N PRO A 183 22.39 -32.78 12.24
CA PRO A 183 21.76 -32.78 10.92
C PRO A 183 20.25 -32.59 11.02
N ILE A 184 19.65 -31.94 10.01
CA ILE A 184 18.19 -31.81 9.92
C ILE A 184 17.60 -33.12 9.33
N ALA A 185 16.43 -33.52 9.83
CA ALA A 185 15.72 -34.70 9.37
C ALA A 185 15.13 -34.52 7.95
N ASP A 186 15.16 -35.57 7.14
CA ASP A 186 14.74 -35.57 5.72
C ASP A 186 13.31 -35.07 5.51
N LYS A 187 12.42 -35.49 6.41
CA LYS A 187 11.01 -35.06 6.39
C LYS A 187 10.88 -33.56 6.61
N GLU A 188 11.70 -32.98 7.48
CA GLU A 188 11.69 -31.56 7.81
C GLU A 188 12.26 -30.71 6.66
N ILE A 189 13.34 -31.16 6.03
CA ILE A 189 13.92 -30.53 4.83
C ILE A 189 12.86 -30.48 3.71
N THR A 190 12.24 -31.62 3.43
CA THR A 190 11.25 -31.75 2.34
C THR A 190 10.00 -30.90 2.62
N LYS A 191 9.52 -30.89 3.86
CA LYS A 191 8.39 -30.04 4.28
C LYS A 191 8.70 -28.55 4.10
N THR A 192 9.89 -28.12 4.50
CA THR A 192 10.33 -26.72 4.42
C THR A 192 10.44 -26.27 2.97
N PHE A 193 11.08 -27.08 2.12
CA PHE A 193 11.17 -26.82 0.68
C PHE A 193 9.80 -26.67 0.03
N LYS A 194 8.89 -27.65 0.19
CA LYS A 194 7.55 -27.61 -0.40
C LYS A 194 6.77 -26.36 0.04
N SER A 195 6.86 -25.98 1.32
CA SER A 195 6.20 -24.80 1.87
C SER A 195 6.67 -23.51 1.21
N ILE A 196 7.99 -23.36 1.01
CA ILE A 196 8.57 -22.15 0.41
C ILE A 196 8.32 -22.14 -1.10
N TYR A 197 8.49 -23.25 -1.78
CA TYR A 197 8.23 -23.38 -3.21
C TYR A 197 6.78 -23.03 -3.56
N THR A 198 5.81 -23.55 -2.80
CA THR A 198 4.38 -23.20 -2.98
C THR A 198 4.11 -21.71 -2.80
N LYS A 199 4.82 -21.04 -1.88
CA LYS A 199 4.70 -19.59 -1.71
C LYS A 199 5.38 -18.79 -2.82
N HIS A 200 6.44 -19.34 -3.42
CA HIS A 200 7.15 -18.73 -4.53
C HIS A 200 6.29 -18.73 -5.79
N THR A 201 5.74 -19.89 -6.17
CA THR A 201 4.95 -20.05 -7.40
C THR A 201 3.58 -19.38 -7.37
N ARG A 202 3.07 -18.99 -6.20
CA ARG A 202 1.85 -18.18 -6.07
C ARG A 202 2.06 -16.68 -6.36
N LYS A 203 3.31 -16.23 -6.39
CA LYS A 203 3.69 -14.81 -6.60
C LYS A 203 4.19 -14.52 -8.01
N GLU A 204 4.48 -15.56 -8.77
CA GLU A 204 4.80 -15.51 -10.21
C GLU A 204 3.50 -15.59 -11.03
#